data_AF-A0A6J4LF70-F1
#
_entry.id   AF-A0A6J4LF70-F1
#
_cell.length_a   1.000
_cell.length_b   1.000
_cell.length_c   1.000
_cell.angle_alpha   90.00
_cell.angle_beta   90.00
_cell.angle_gamma   90.00
#
_symmetry.space_group_name_H-M   'P 1'
#
loop_
_entity.id
_entity.type
_entity.pdbx_description
1 polymer ?
#
loop_
_entity_poly.entity_id
_entity_poly.type
_entity_poly.pdbx_seq_one_letter_code
_entity_poly.pdbx_strand_id
1 'polypeptide(L)'
;MAFGGNVTHHAGVNAHGGPPPRLLGVFAHPDDETVCAGGTLAKYASAGAEVNVVSLTKGGAGQIRDASAATRATLTAVREKELEAAGIQLGIAGTRCLDHVDGTLARVDSHALTRVASELINEFDPDVVITFGPDGFSGHPDHVAVGAAVTAACYEMARTNEIRLFHCHLPRSRMLLSDRLAEWVVDLTTRFKGTKKFVQALSVFSRETTMLGYAADLVNVEWFPSGSYLVEQGEPSTSMYFLLSGRVEIRREADDGGVHVIDRSGPGEFIGEVGIATGQPRNAHVVAVDDVTSLTFMRDEAVVVDARGNETASTATGLVPLKGQMVATVSARIDVSAFVGHKIRATAAHRSQYPIDPQMFPDSILREMFGVEYFIQVLPKRRLDTSLLDY
;
A
#
# COMPACT_ATOMS: atom_id res chain seq x y z
N MET A 1 38.48 -21.46 -17.61
CA MET A 1 37.73 -22.39 -16.76
C MET A 1 36.28 -21.93 -16.78
N ALA A 2 35.39 -22.76 -17.32
CA ALA A 2 33.97 -22.50 -17.43
C ALA A 2 33.26 -22.98 -16.16
N PHE A 3 32.40 -22.16 -15.59
CA PHE A 3 31.38 -22.58 -14.64
C PHE A 3 30.04 -22.00 -15.11
N GLY A 4 29.43 -22.66 -16.08
CA GLY A 4 28.01 -22.56 -16.35
C GLY A 4 27.28 -23.55 -15.45
N GLY A 5 26.68 -23.05 -14.37
CA GLY A 5 25.76 -23.83 -13.55
C GLY A 5 24.36 -23.74 -14.16
N ASN A 6 23.99 -24.75 -14.95
CA ASN A 6 22.59 -24.99 -15.29
C ASN A 6 21.87 -25.41 -14.00
N VAL A 7 21.03 -24.54 -13.46
CA VAL A 7 20.01 -24.93 -12.48
C VAL A 7 18.90 -25.61 -13.27
N THR A 8 18.90 -26.94 -13.28
CA THR A 8 17.78 -27.72 -13.79
C THR A 8 16.59 -27.53 -12.84
N HIS A 9 15.61 -26.73 -13.23
CA HIS A 9 14.29 -26.72 -12.59
C HIS A 9 13.66 -28.10 -12.81
N HIS A 10 13.57 -28.89 -11.74
CA HIS A 10 12.68 -30.04 -11.73
C HIS A 10 11.25 -29.49 -11.90
N ALA A 11 10.59 -29.83 -13.02
CA ALA A 11 9.20 -29.52 -13.25
C ALA A 11 8.37 -30.20 -12.14
N GLY A 12 8.03 -29.40 -11.12
CA GLY A 12 7.25 -29.86 -9.97
C GLY A 12 5.84 -30.20 -10.42
N VAL A 13 5.42 -31.44 -10.18
CA VAL A 13 4.04 -31.86 -10.40
C VAL A 13 3.19 -31.28 -9.27
N ASN A 14 2.04 -30.69 -9.58
CA ASN A 14 1.15 -30.11 -8.57
C ASN A 14 0.53 -31.21 -7.67
N ALA A 15 -0.16 -30.79 -6.60
CA ALA A 15 -0.81 -31.71 -5.65
C ALA A 15 -1.84 -32.68 -6.27
N HIS A 16 -2.22 -32.46 -7.53
CA HIS A 16 -3.18 -33.26 -8.29
C HIS A 16 -2.57 -34.03 -9.48
N GLY A 17 -1.24 -34.09 -9.61
CA GLY A 17 -0.59 -34.87 -10.66
C GLY A 17 -0.46 -34.16 -12.02
N GLY A 18 -0.87 -32.88 -12.13
CA GLY A 18 -0.77 -32.07 -13.34
C GLY A 18 0.41 -31.08 -13.32
N PRO A 19 0.66 -30.35 -14.43
CA PRO A 19 1.65 -29.27 -14.45
C PRO A 19 1.31 -28.20 -13.39
N PRO A 20 2.32 -27.48 -12.87
CA PRO A 20 2.09 -26.44 -11.87
C PRO A 20 1.22 -25.33 -12.49
N PRO A 21 0.20 -24.80 -11.77
CA PRO A 21 -0.57 -23.67 -12.26
C PRO A 21 0.34 -22.48 -12.54
N ARG A 22 0.10 -21.75 -13.63
CA ARG A 22 0.91 -20.60 -14.05
C ARG A 22 0.16 -19.30 -13.80
N LEU A 23 0.81 -18.39 -13.08
CA LEU A 23 0.29 -17.06 -12.79
C LEU A 23 1.21 -16.01 -13.37
N LEU A 24 0.67 -15.09 -14.16
CA LEU A 24 1.37 -13.95 -14.71
C LEU A 24 0.82 -12.64 -14.14
N GLY A 25 1.67 -11.88 -13.43
CA GLY A 25 1.40 -10.49 -13.09
C GLY A 25 1.94 -9.56 -14.18
N VAL A 26 1.11 -8.67 -14.73
CA VAL A 26 1.54 -7.67 -15.72
C VAL A 26 1.22 -6.27 -15.21
N PHE A 27 2.27 -5.49 -14.96
CA PHE A 27 2.20 -4.17 -14.33
C PHE A 27 2.98 -3.12 -15.12
N ALA A 28 2.88 -1.85 -14.73
CA ALA A 28 3.52 -0.75 -15.45
C ALA A 28 4.97 -0.54 -14.98
N HIS A 29 5.21 -0.57 -13.67
CA HIS A 29 6.49 -0.23 -13.06
C HIS A 29 6.94 -1.31 -12.05
N PRO A 30 8.25 -1.35 -11.73
CA PRO A 30 8.78 -2.14 -10.61
C PRO A 30 8.31 -1.61 -9.26
N ASP A 31 7.50 -2.39 -8.52
CA ASP A 31 6.86 -2.15 -7.20
C ASP A 31 5.37 -2.46 -7.20
N ASP A 32 4.71 -2.16 -8.33
CA ASP A 32 3.28 -2.35 -8.54
C ASP A 32 2.85 -3.78 -8.19
N GLU A 33 3.67 -4.79 -8.52
CA GLU A 33 3.38 -6.20 -8.22
C GLU A 33 3.28 -6.45 -6.71
N THR A 34 4.17 -5.83 -5.95
CA THR A 34 4.28 -6.01 -4.51
C THR A 34 3.15 -5.26 -3.82
N VAL A 35 2.89 -4.01 -4.22
CA VAL A 35 1.83 -3.18 -3.66
C VAL A 35 0.46 -3.80 -3.93
N CYS A 36 0.18 -4.13 -5.19
CA CYS A 36 -1.13 -4.60 -5.62
C CYS A 36 -1.43 -6.04 -5.19
N ALA A 37 -0.46 -6.95 -5.31
CA ALA A 37 -0.72 -8.40 -5.23
C ALA A 37 0.37 -9.21 -4.51
N GLY A 38 1.35 -8.58 -3.86
CA GLY A 38 2.53 -9.26 -3.32
C GLY A 38 2.20 -10.44 -2.40
N GLY A 39 1.19 -10.31 -1.54
CA GLY A 39 0.77 -11.39 -0.65
C GLY A 39 0.17 -12.58 -1.42
N THR A 40 -0.62 -12.30 -2.45
CA THR A 40 -1.26 -13.30 -3.32
C THR A 40 -0.22 -14.01 -4.18
N LEU A 41 0.73 -13.28 -4.75
CA LEU A 41 1.84 -13.84 -5.51
C LEU A 41 2.66 -14.81 -4.65
N ALA A 42 3.05 -14.38 -3.45
CA ALA A 42 3.80 -15.22 -2.51
C ALA A 42 3.01 -16.45 -2.05
N LYS A 43 1.72 -16.29 -1.79
CA LYS A 43 0.82 -17.38 -1.40
C LYS A 43 0.78 -18.49 -2.45
N TYR A 44 0.57 -18.13 -3.71
CA TYR A 44 0.44 -19.13 -4.77
C TYR A 44 1.79 -19.71 -5.18
N ALA A 45 2.87 -18.93 -5.15
CA ALA A 45 4.22 -19.45 -5.34
C ALA A 45 4.57 -20.51 -4.27
N SER A 46 4.28 -20.22 -2.99
CA SER A 46 4.46 -21.18 -1.90
C SER A 46 3.55 -22.42 -2.01
N ALA A 47 2.45 -22.33 -2.75
CA ALA A 47 1.55 -23.45 -3.04
C ALA A 47 1.99 -24.27 -4.27
N GLY A 48 3.14 -23.93 -4.89
CA GLY A 48 3.71 -24.65 -6.02
C GLY A 48 3.27 -24.13 -7.39
N ALA A 49 2.61 -22.97 -7.46
CA ALA A 49 2.34 -22.31 -8.74
C ALA A 49 3.63 -21.70 -9.31
N GLU A 50 3.78 -21.74 -10.63
CA GLU A 50 4.82 -20.99 -11.33
C GLU A 50 4.34 -19.55 -11.51
N VAL A 51 4.93 -18.64 -10.73
CA VAL A 51 4.52 -17.23 -10.70
C VAL A 51 5.56 -16.38 -11.41
N ASN A 52 5.16 -15.62 -12.44
CA ASN A 52 6.03 -14.69 -13.15
C ASN A 52 5.45 -13.27 -13.09
N VAL A 53 6.31 -12.26 -13.05
CA VAL A 53 5.92 -10.85 -13.08
C VAL A 53 6.63 -10.10 -14.21
N VAL A 54 5.88 -9.29 -14.96
CA VAL A 54 6.41 -8.41 -15.98
C VAL A 54 6.00 -6.97 -15.70
N SER A 55 6.97 -6.07 -15.62
CA SER A 55 6.76 -4.62 -15.61
C SER A 55 7.04 -4.06 -17.01
N LEU A 56 6.12 -3.27 -17.57
CA LEU A 56 6.29 -2.73 -18.93
C LEU A 56 7.40 -1.67 -19.02
N THR A 57 7.79 -1.08 -17.89
CA THR A 57 8.87 -0.08 -17.81
C THR A 57 9.90 -0.50 -16.76
N LYS A 58 11.00 0.27 -16.69
CA LYS A 58 12.02 0.18 -15.63
C LYS A 58 11.86 1.25 -14.53
N GLY A 59 10.72 1.93 -14.46
CA GLY A 59 10.44 2.93 -13.39
C GLY A 59 11.40 4.12 -13.36
N GLY A 60 11.96 4.49 -14.51
CA GLY A 60 13.05 5.46 -14.64
C GLY A 60 12.68 6.93 -14.42
N ALA A 61 11.39 7.27 -14.34
CA ALA A 61 10.86 8.61 -14.05
C ALA A 61 10.46 8.79 -12.58
N GLY A 62 10.31 7.69 -11.84
CA GLY A 62 9.97 7.68 -10.40
C GLY A 62 10.88 8.52 -9.51
N GLN A 63 10.39 8.85 -8.31
CA GLN A 63 11.14 9.58 -7.28
C GLN A 63 12.18 8.67 -6.63
N ILE A 64 13.39 9.20 -6.41
CA ILE A 64 14.43 8.53 -5.61
C ILE A 64 14.27 8.99 -4.16
N ARG A 65 13.78 8.11 -3.29
CA ARG A 65 13.55 8.39 -1.85
C ARG A 65 14.77 8.03 -0.98
N ASP A 66 15.64 7.15 -1.47
CA ASP A 66 16.97 6.91 -0.90
C ASP A 66 18.05 7.33 -1.88
N ALA A 67 18.66 8.50 -1.63
CA ALA A 67 19.73 9.03 -2.46
C ALA A 67 21.00 8.17 -2.47
N SER A 68 21.15 7.25 -1.51
CA SER A 68 22.26 6.28 -1.51
C SER A 68 21.97 5.04 -2.35
N ALA A 69 20.72 4.82 -2.78
CA ALA A 69 20.32 3.68 -3.59
C ALA A 69 20.54 3.92 -5.09
N ALA A 70 20.25 5.12 -5.60
CA ALA A 70 20.32 5.41 -7.03
C ALA A 70 20.56 6.89 -7.36
N THR A 71 20.93 7.15 -8.62
CA THR A 71 20.89 8.45 -9.29
C THR A 71 19.91 8.39 -10.46
N ARG A 72 19.52 9.53 -11.05
CA ARG A 72 18.64 9.51 -12.24
C ARG A 72 19.21 8.68 -13.39
N ALA A 73 20.53 8.70 -13.58
CA ALA A 73 21.20 7.93 -14.64
C ALA A 73 21.23 6.41 -14.36
N THR A 74 21.23 6.00 -13.09
CA THR A 74 21.32 4.58 -12.70
C THR A 74 19.97 3.97 -12.32
N LEU A 75 18.91 4.77 -12.22
CA LEU A 75 17.65 4.37 -11.60
C LEU A 75 16.99 3.16 -12.27
N THR A 76 16.97 3.11 -13.60
CA THR A 76 16.35 2.00 -14.34
C THR A 76 17.02 0.67 -14.05
N ALA A 77 18.36 0.65 -14.07
CA ALA A 77 19.14 -0.55 -13.75
C ALA A 77 19.05 -0.95 -12.27
N VAL A 78 18.86 0.04 -11.37
CA VAL A 78 18.60 -0.23 -9.94
C VAL A 78 17.23 -0.86 -9.76
N ARG A 79 16.16 -0.26 -10.30
CA ARG A 79 14.78 -0.75 -10.12
C ARG A 79 14.53 -2.11 -10.74
N GLU A 80 15.22 -2.45 -11.83
CA GLU A 80 15.18 -3.81 -12.40
C GLU A 80 15.75 -4.86 -11.42
N LYS A 81 16.86 -4.54 -10.73
CA LYS A 81 17.42 -5.39 -9.67
C LYS A 81 16.57 -5.41 -8.40
N GLU A 82 15.93 -4.29 -8.08
CA GLU A 82 14.99 -4.21 -6.95
C GLU A 82 13.77 -5.11 -7.20
N LEU A 83 13.24 -5.15 -8.43
CA LEU A 83 12.18 -6.08 -8.82
C LEU A 83 12.62 -7.54 -8.66
N GLU A 84 13.81 -7.89 -9.13
CA GLU A 84 14.38 -9.23 -8.97
C GLU A 84 14.51 -9.60 -7.48
N ALA A 85 15.05 -8.69 -6.67
CA ALA A 85 15.20 -8.89 -5.22
C ALA A 85 13.83 -9.03 -4.52
N ALA A 86 12.83 -8.24 -4.93
CA ALA A 86 11.46 -8.37 -4.45
C ALA A 86 10.87 -9.73 -4.84
N GLY A 87 11.08 -10.18 -6.08
CA GLY A 87 10.67 -11.49 -6.56
C GLY A 87 11.24 -12.64 -5.72
N ILE A 88 12.52 -12.56 -5.32
CA ILE A 88 13.14 -13.52 -4.40
C ILE A 88 12.43 -13.51 -3.04
N GLN A 89 12.08 -12.35 -2.49
CA GLN A 89 11.36 -12.25 -1.21
C GLN A 89 9.94 -12.80 -1.28
N LEU A 90 9.30 -12.72 -2.45
CA LEU A 90 7.97 -13.29 -2.70
C LEU A 90 8.03 -14.79 -3.04
N GLY A 91 9.19 -15.31 -3.44
CA GLY A 91 9.37 -16.70 -3.87
C GLY A 91 8.83 -16.99 -5.27
N ILE A 92 8.68 -15.98 -6.13
CA ILE A 92 8.17 -16.14 -7.50
C ILE A 92 9.25 -16.70 -8.44
N ALA A 93 8.84 -17.29 -9.55
CA ALA A 93 9.71 -17.98 -10.51
C ALA A 93 10.58 -17.01 -11.32
N GLY A 94 10.06 -15.83 -11.67
CA GLY A 94 10.78 -14.88 -12.51
C GLY A 94 10.18 -13.49 -12.56
N THR A 95 11.04 -12.53 -12.90
CA THR A 95 10.68 -11.12 -13.10
C THR A 95 11.29 -10.60 -14.39
N ARG A 96 10.59 -9.71 -15.10
CA ARG A 96 11.14 -9.03 -16.28
C ARG A 96 10.67 -7.59 -16.39
N CYS A 97 11.57 -6.67 -16.70
CA CYS A 97 11.21 -5.33 -17.15
C CYS A 97 11.28 -5.23 -18.69
N LEU A 98 10.33 -4.53 -19.30
CA LEU A 98 10.41 -4.10 -20.70
C LEU A 98 10.97 -2.68 -20.80
N ASP A 99 11.32 -2.25 -22.02
CA ASP A 99 12.02 -0.99 -22.28
C ASP A 99 11.09 0.19 -22.62
N HIS A 100 9.80 0.13 -22.29
CA HIS A 100 8.94 1.31 -22.45
C HIS A 100 9.40 2.43 -21.51
N VAL A 101 9.23 3.67 -21.98
CA VAL A 101 9.59 4.86 -21.21
C VAL A 101 8.53 5.10 -20.14
N ASP A 102 8.97 5.07 -18.88
CA ASP A 102 8.15 5.38 -17.70
C ASP A 102 7.47 6.75 -17.80
N GLY A 103 6.18 6.81 -17.46
CA GLY A 103 5.31 7.99 -17.52
C GLY A 103 4.73 8.28 -18.90
N THR A 104 4.89 7.38 -19.87
CA THR A 104 4.46 7.60 -21.26
C THR A 104 3.60 6.49 -21.85
N LEU A 105 3.31 5.42 -21.10
CA LEU A 105 2.54 4.28 -21.62
C LEU A 105 1.15 4.71 -22.09
N ALA A 106 0.51 5.67 -21.43
CA ALA A 106 -0.77 6.24 -21.88
C ALA A 106 -0.71 6.95 -23.24
N ARG A 107 0.48 7.27 -23.74
CA ARG A 107 0.70 7.90 -25.07
C ARG A 107 1.13 6.89 -26.13
N VAL A 108 1.45 5.66 -25.74
CA VAL A 108 1.73 4.58 -26.69
C VAL A 108 0.41 4.17 -27.35
N ASP A 109 0.47 3.82 -28.63
CA ASP A 109 -0.67 3.29 -29.36
C ASP A 109 -1.26 2.07 -28.62
N SER A 110 -2.58 2.09 -28.39
CA SER A 110 -3.25 1.07 -27.58
C SER A 110 -3.18 -0.31 -28.23
N HIS A 111 -3.26 -0.40 -29.56
CA HIS A 111 -3.10 -1.67 -30.26
C HIS A 111 -1.67 -2.21 -30.17
N ALA A 112 -0.65 -1.35 -30.15
CA ALA A 112 0.72 -1.75 -29.89
C ALA A 112 0.88 -2.33 -28.47
N LEU A 113 0.33 -1.68 -27.44
CA LEU A 113 0.37 -2.21 -26.07
C LEU A 113 -0.42 -3.53 -25.92
N THR A 114 -1.59 -3.64 -26.57
CA THR A 114 -2.34 -4.90 -26.58
C THR A 114 -1.54 -6.02 -27.23
N ARG A 115 -0.83 -5.76 -28.34
CA ARG A 115 0.05 -6.77 -28.96
C ARG A 115 1.17 -7.21 -28.02
N VAL A 116 1.83 -6.27 -27.34
CA VAL A 116 2.83 -6.61 -26.31
C VAL A 116 2.23 -7.51 -25.24
N ALA A 117 1.04 -7.17 -24.72
CA ALA A 117 0.37 -8.01 -23.72
C ALA A 117 0.02 -9.41 -24.27
N SER A 118 -0.47 -9.52 -25.51
CA SER A 118 -0.74 -10.80 -26.16
C SER A 118 0.53 -11.63 -26.36
N GLU A 119 1.66 -11.02 -26.71
CA GLU A 119 2.95 -11.70 -26.81
C GLU A 119 3.40 -12.25 -25.46
N LEU A 120 3.27 -11.47 -24.38
CA LEU A 120 3.55 -11.93 -23.01
C LEU A 120 2.65 -13.11 -22.61
N ILE A 121 1.35 -13.02 -22.87
CA ILE A 121 0.40 -14.10 -22.51
C ILE A 121 0.70 -15.35 -23.33
N ASN A 122 1.09 -15.24 -24.61
CA ASN A 122 1.50 -16.42 -25.39
C ASN A 122 2.83 -17.02 -24.92
N GLU A 123 3.78 -16.18 -24.52
CA GLU A 123 5.10 -16.63 -24.06
C GLU A 123 5.02 -17.40 -22.74
N PHE A 124 4.31 -16.84 -21.74
CA PHE A 124 4.17 -17.46 -20.42
C PHE A 124 3.03 -18.47 -20.34
N ASP A 125 2.07 -18.38 -21.29
CA ASP A 125 0.89 -19.24 -21.40
C ASP A 125 0.13 -19.38 -20.05
N PRO A 126 -0.23 -18.28 -19.35
CA PRO A 126 -0.70 -18.34 -17.97
C PRO A 126 -2.14 -18.88 -17.83
N ASP A 127 -2.41 -19.59 -16.73
CA ASP A 127 -3.78 -19.95 -16.32
C ASP A 127 -4.49 -18.76 -15.65
N VAL A 128 -3.72 -17.86 -15.03
CA VAL A 128 -4.19 -16.69 -14.32
C VAL A 128 -3.36 -15.47 -14.70
N VAL A 129 -4.04 -14.38 -15.07
CA VAL A 129 -3.43 -13.07 -15.31
C VAL A 129 -3.91 -12.09 -14.24
N ILE A 130 -2.98 -11.36 -13.62
CA ILE A 130 -3.25 -10.27 -12.67
C ILE A 130 -2.74 -8.96 -13.27
N THR A 131 -3.57 -7.92 -13.27
CA THR A 131 -3.20 -6.57 -13.72
C THR A 131 -4.09 -5.50 -13.08
N PHE A 132 -4.02 -4.25 -13.54
CA PHE A 132 -4.84 -3.15 -13.03
C PHE A 132 -6.28 -3.17 -13.54
N GLY A 133 -7.19 -2.63 -12.71
CA GLY A 133 -8.55 -2.29 -13.13
C GLY A 133 -8.63 -1.04 -14.01
N PRO A 134 -9.84 -0.65 -14.45
CA PRO A 134 -10.05 0.56 -15.25
C PRO A 134 -9.63 1.87 -14.56
N ASP A 135 -9.58 1.86 -13.24
CA ASP A 135 -9.10 2.96 -12.39
C ASP A 135 -7.57 2.98 -12.26
N GLY A 136 -6.88 1.99 -12.81
CA GLY A 136 -5.44 1.87 -12.71
C GLY A 136 -4.95 1.61 -11.28
N PHE A 137 -5.82 1.21 -10.33
CA PHE A 137 -5.52 1.04 -8.90
C PHE A 137 -5.17 2.34 -8.14
N SER A 138 -4.36 3.23 -8.72
CA SER A 138 -3.93 4.52 -8.16
C SER A 138 -4.45 5.75 -8.93
N GLY A 139 -5.06 5.55 -10.10
CA GLY A 139 -5.39 6.62 -11.05
C GLY A 139 -4.24 7.03 -11.99
N HIS A 140 -3.05 6.43 -11.86
CA HIS A 140 -1.92 6.75 -12.72
C HIS A 140 -2.20 6.38 -14.20
N PRO A 141 -1.95 7.27 -15.17
CA PRO A 141 -2.26 7.02 -16.58
C PRO A 141 -1.60 5.75 -17.14
N ASP A 142 -0.35 5.47 -16.77
CA ASP A 142 0.33 4.25 -17.22
C ASP A 142 -0.32 2.98 -16.66
N HIS A 143 -0.79 3.00 -15.40
CA HIS A 143 -1.52 1.86 -14.83
C HIS A 143 -2.81 1.58 -15.60
N VAL A 144 -3.57 2.64 -15.90
CA VAL A 144 -4.79 2.54 -16.72
C VAL A 144 -4.49 1.98 -18.11
N ALA A 145 -3.42 2.45 -18.75
CA ALA A 145 -3.02 2.00 -20.09
C ALA A 145 -2.62 0.51 -20.10
N VAL A 146 -1.81 0.07 -19.13
CA VAL A 146 -1.43 -1.36 -19.00
C VAL A 146 -2.64 -2.21 -18.69
N GLY A 147 -3.47 -1.82 -17.71
CA GLY A 147 -4.69 -2.56 -17.35
C GLY A 147 -5.63 -2.73 -18.54
N ALA A 148 -5.84 -1.68 -19.33
CA ALA A 148 -6.66 -1.73 -20.54
C ALA A 148 -6.07 -2.66 -21.62
N ALA A 149 -4.77 -2.57 -21.89
CA ALA A 149 -4.09 -3.38 -22.89
C ALA A 149 -4.09 -4.88 -22.53
N VAL A 150 -3.76 -5.22 -21.28
CA VAL A 150 -3.77 -6.60 -20.79
C VAL A 150 -5.18 -7.18 -20.79
N THR A 151 -6.17 -6.37 -20.42
CA THR A 151 -7.59 -6.77 -20.48
C THR A 151 -8.02 -7.07 -21.90
N ALA A 152 -7.70 -6.20 -22.86
CA ALA A 152 -8.02 -6.39 -24.27
C ALA A 152 -7.37 -7.68 -24.81
N ALA A 153 -6.08 -7.90 -24.53
CA ALA A 153 -5.36 -9.10 -24.93
C ALA A 153 -6.03 -10.38 -24.38
N CYS A 154 -6.38 -10.39 -23.09
CA CYS A 154 -7.08 -11.53 -22.49
C CYS A 154 -8.43 -11.80 -23.16
N TYR A 155 -9.21 -10.77 -23.53
CA TYR A 155 -10.49 -10.95 -24.23
C TYR A 155 -10.31 -11.50 -25.65
N GLU A 156 -9.28 -11.05 -26.36
CA GLU A 156 -8.95 -11.56 -27.69
C GLU A 156 -8.56 -13.06 -27.63
N MET A 157 -7.79 -13.44 -26.61
CA MET A 157 -7.28 -14.79 -26.41
C MET A 157 -8.24 -15.74 -25.71
N ALA A 158 -9.21 -15.24 -24.93
CA ALA A 158 -10.21 -16.06 -24.23
C ALA A 158 -11.14 -16.84 -25.18
N ARG A 159 -11.08 -16.56 -26.49
CA ARG A 159 -11.77 -17.35 -27.54
C ARG A 159 -11.11 -18.69 -27.79
N THR A 160 -9.83 -18.83 -27.48
CA THR A 160 -9.02 -20.03 -27.75
C THR A 160 -8.41 -20.62 -26.49
N ASN A 161 -8.23 -19.83 -25.42
CA ASN A 161 -7.55 -20.22 -24.20
C ASN A 161 -8.47 -20.02 -22.98
N GLU A 162 -8.38 -20.90 -21.97
CA GLU A 162 -9.08 -20.73 -20.69
C GLU A 162 -8.30 -19.80 -19.73
N ILE A 163 -8.25 -18.51 -20.06
CA ILE A 163 -7.56 -17.51 -19.22
C ILE A 163 -8.49 -16.97 -18.14
N ARG A 164 -8.02 -16.95 -16.88
CA ARG A 164 -8.67 -16.22 -15.79
C ARG A 164 -8.00 -14.88 -15.56
N LEU A 165 -8.73 -13.79 -15.74
CA LEU A 165 -8.23 -12.42 -15.56
C LEU A 165 -8.76 -11.82 -14.26
N PHE A 166 -7.85 -11.30 -13.44
CA PHE A 166 -8.15 -10.58 -12.22
C PHE A 166 -7.55 -9.18 -12.25
N HIS A 167 -8.38 -8.18 -11.95
CA HIS A 167 -7.97 -6.81 -11.72
C HIS A 167 -7.71 -6.60 -10.23
N CYS A 168 -6.55 -6.06 -9.89
CA CYS A 168 -6.25 -5.60 -8.54
C CYS A 168 -7.25 -4.52 -8.12
N HIS A 169 -7.73 -4.60 -6.88
CA HIS A 169 -8.68 -3.66 -6.33
C HIS A 169 -8.34 -3.32 -4.87
N LEU A 170 -8.52 -2.07 -4.50
CA LEU A 170 -8.37 -1.60 -3.12
C LEU A 170 -9.72 -1.05 -2.64
N PRO A 171 -10.48 -1.81 -1.84
CA PRO A 171 -11.64 -1.25 -1.18
C PRO A 171 -11.16 -0.22 -0.15
N ARG A 172 -11.92 0.87 0.04
CA ARG A 172 -11.62 1.82 1.11
C ARG A 172 -11.66 1.13 2.47
N SER A 173 -10.54 1.15 3.18
CA SER A 173 -10.48 0.72 4.56
C SER A 173 -11.25 1.68 5.46
N ARG A 174 -11.88 1.13 6.51
CA ARG A 174 -12.42 1.92 7.64
C ARG A 174 -11.47 1.91 8.85
N MET A 175 -10.35 1.21 8.76
CA MET A 175 -9.36 1.12 9.83
C MET A 175 -8.69 2.47 10.01
N LEU A 176 -8.55 2.91 11.27
CA LEU A 176 -7.71 4.03 11.62
C LEU A 176 -6.37 3.52 12.14
N LEU A 177 -5.31 3.87 11.44
CA LEU A 177 -3.93 3.64 11.82
C LEU A 177 -3.61 4.33 13.15
N SER A 178 -4.17 5.51 13.42
CA SER A 178 -4.04 6.17 14.72
C SER A 178 -4.54 5.31 15.88
N ASP A 179 -5.71 4.69 15.74
CA ASP A 179 -6.26 3.78 16.77
C ASP A 179 -5.28 2.61 17.01
N ARG A 180 -4.75 2.00 15.94
CA ARG A 180 -3.81 0.87 16.04
C ARG A 180 -2.45 1.25 16.60
N LEU A 181 -1.93 2.41 16.22
CA LEU A 181 -0.69 2.94 16.78
C LEU A 181 -0.87 3.32 18.24
N ALA A 182 -2.02 3.88 18.62
CA ALA A 182 -2.32 4.24 20.00
C ALA A 182 -2.41 3.01 20.90
N GLU A 183 -3.19 2.00 20.50
CA GLU A 183 -3.26 0.70 21.20
C GLU A 183 -1.87 0.10 21.37
N TRP A 184 -1.08 0.04 20.29
CA TRP A 184 0.27 -0.51 20.34
C TRP A 184 1.20 0.27 21.27
N VAL A 185 1.23 1.60 21.18
CA VAL A 185 2.16 2.43 21.94
C VAL A 185 1.84 2.38 23.43
N VAL A 186 0.55 2.36 23.81
CA VAL A 186 0.11 2.26 25.21
C VAL A 186 0.45 0.90 25.84
N ASP A 187 0.47 -0.17 25.04
CA ASP A 187 0.82 -1.52 25.50
C ASP A 187 2.34 -1.73 25.70
N LEU A 188 3.18 -0.79 25.26
CA LEU A 188 4.63 -0.90 25.44
C LEU A 188 5.03 -0.69 26.91
N THR A 189 5.89 -1.58 27.41
CA THR A 189 6.47 -1.46 28.77
C THR A 189 7.50 -0.34 28.89
N THR A 190 8.05 0.10 27.75
CA THR A 190 9.00 1.20 27.66
C THR A 190 8.51 2.22 26.65
N ARG A 191 8.74 3.50 26.94
CA ARG A 191 8.39 4.59 26.02
C ARG A 191 8.94 4.35 24.61
N PHE A 192 8.08 4.40 23.62
CA PHE A 192 8.45 4.27 22.22
C PHE A 192 9.36 5.41 21.77
N LYS A 193 10.40 5.08 21.01
CA LYS A 193 11.23 6.08 20.32
C LYS A 193 11.58 5.60 18.92
N GLY A 194 10.93 6.21 17.93
CA GLY A 194 11.10 5.93 16.51
C GLY A 194 12.51 6.24 16.02
N THR A 195 13.05 5.36 15.19
CA THR A 195 14.32 5.59 14.48
C THR A 195 14.12 6.53 13.29
N LYS A 196 15.21 7.06 12.73
CA LYS A 196 15.13 7.85 11.48
C LYS A 196 14.47 7.07 10.33
N LYS A 197 14.73 5.75 10.24
CA LYS A 197 14.09 4.88 9.24
C LYS A 197 12.59 4.74 9.50
N PHE A 198 12.19 4.60 10.77
CA PHE A 198 10.78 4.58 11.14
C PHE A 198 10.08 5.88 10.72
N VAL A 199 10.68 7.04 11.01
CA VAL A 199 10.14 8.36 10.62
C VAL A 199 9.96 8.46 9.10
N GLN A 200 11.00 8.09 8.33
CA GLN A 200 10.95 8.12 6.87
C GLN A 200 9.85 7.23 6.32
N ALA A 201 9.77 6.01 6.85
CA ALA A 201 8.78 5.05 6.43
C ALA A 201 7.36 5.48 6.82
N LEU A 202 7.15 5.98 8.03
CA LEU A 202 5.86 6.53 8.46
C LEU A 202 5.44 7.73 7.60
N SER A 203 6.38 8.57 7.15
CA SER A 203 6.10 9.66 6.21
C SER A 203 5.77 9.18 4.79
N VAL A 204 6.33 8.04 4.36
CA VAL A 204 5.94 7.39 3.10
C VAL A 204 4.55 6.79 3.26
N PHE A 205 4.34 5.98 4.29
CA PHE A 205 3.05 5.39 4.59
C PHE A 205 1.97 6.46 4.73
N SER A 206 2.19 7.54 5.46
CA SER A 206 1.16 8.58 5.66
C SER A 206 0.68 9.22 4.36
N ARG A 207 1.54 9.33 3.34
CA ARG A 207 1.16 9.83 2.02
C ARG A 207 0.49 8.76 1.17
N GLU A 208 1.00 7.53 1.24
CA GLU A 208 0.52 6.41 0.43
C GLU A 208 -0.75 5.74 1.01
N THR A 209 -0.95 5.71 2.32
CA THR A 209 -2.12 5.08 2.98
C THR A 209 -3.40 5.84 2.70
N THR A 210 -3.33 7.17 2.65
CA THR A 210 -4.47 8.00 2.22
C THR A 210 -4.72 7.86 0.71
N MET A 211 -3.66 7.73 -0.10
CA MET A 211 -3.78 7.56 -1.56
C MET A 211 -4.25 6.17 -1.99
N LEU A 212 -3.83 5.12 -1.28
CA LEU A 212 -4.13 3.71 -1.55
C LEU A 212 -5.24 3.15 -0.65
N GLY A 213 -5.79 3.97 0.26
CA GLY A 213 -6.97 3.62 1.07
C GLY A 213 -6.76 2.51 2.09
N TYR A 214 -5.51 2.20 2.49
CA TYR A 214 -5.21 1.19 3.51
C TYR A 214 -5.67 1.59 4.92
N ALA A 215 -5.72 2.90 5.19
CA ALA A 215 -6.21 3.48 6.43
C ALA A 215 -7.07 4.71 6.11
N ALA A 216 -8.00 5.02 7.00
CA ALA A 216 -8.93 6.14 6.88
C ALA A 216 -8.41 7.43 7.55
N ASP A 217 -7.19 7.43 8.06
CA ASP A 217 -6.59 8.61 8.68
C ASP A 217 -6.25 9.67 7.63
N LEU A 218 -6.55 10.91 7.99
CA LEU A 218 -5.92 12.07 7.39
C LEU A 218 -4.63 12.35 8.17
N VAL A 219 -3.49 12.28 7.49
CA VAL A 219 -2.19 12.57 8.11
C VAL A 219 -1.60 13.85 7.55
N ASN A 220 -1.45 14.85 8.42
CA ASN A 220 -0.92 16.16 8.06
C ASN A 220 0.45 16.40 8.72
N VAL A 221 1.25 17.26 8.09
CA VAL A 221 2.45 17.83 8.74
C VAL A 221 2.03 19.16 9.35
N GLU A 222 2.10 19.27 10.68
CA GLU A 222 1.74 20.49 11.40
C GLU A 222 2.96 21.12 12.06
N TRP A 223 2.95 22.45 12.13
CA TRP A 223 4.00 23.25 12.77
C TRP A 223 3.39 24.10 13.89
N PHE A 224 4.01 24.04 15.06
CA PHE A 224 3.56 24.71 16.28
C PHE A 224 4.70 25.61 16.81
N PRO A 225 4.48 26.93 16.95
CA PRO A 225 5.49 27.82 17.50
C PRO A 225 5.70 27.56 19.00
N SER A 226 6.91 27.84 19.49
CA SER A 226 7.20 27.78 20.92
C SER A 226 6.15 28.52 21.76
N GLY A 227 5.64 27.85 22.80
CA GLY A 227 4.64 28.35 23.73
C GLY A 227 3.19 28.03 23.36
N SER A 228 2.90 27.51 22.17
CA SER A 228 1.54 27.12 21.78
C SER A 228 1.12 25.78 22.37
N TYR A 229 -0.18 25.60 22.58
CA TYR A 229 -0.78 24.30 22.87
C TYR A 229 -0.89 23.48 21.59
N LEU A 230 -0.47 22.21 21.66
CA LEU A 230 -0.82 21.19 20.68
C LEU A 230 -2.14 20.53 21.06
N VAL A 231 -2.37 20.41 22.37
CA VAL A 231 -3.49 19.72 23.01
C VAL A 231 -3.85 20.47 24.27
N GLU A 232 -5.14 20.71 24.49
CA GLU A 232 -5.65 21.27 25.75
C GLU A 232 -6.27 20.17 26.63
N GLN A 233 -6.00 20.21 27.94
CA GLN A 233 -6.60 19.28 28.90
C GLN A 233 -8.14 19.37 28.85
N GLY A 234 -8.80 18.22 28.82
CA GLY A 234 -10.25 18.11 28.79
C GLY A 234 -10.88 18.17 27.40
N GLU A 235 -10.15 18.52 26.34
CA GLU A 235 -10.71 18.44 24.98
C GLU A 235 -10.94 16.95 24.58
N PRO A 236 -11.83 16.68 23.60
CA PRO A 236 -11.98 15.34 23.04
C PRO A 236 -10.70 14.83 22.37
N SER A 237 -10.36 13.56 22.61
CA SER A 237 -9.21 12.91 21.97
C SER A 237 -9.54 12.51 20.53
N THR A 238 -9.30 13.42 19.58
CA THR A 238 -9.58 13.20 18.14
C THR A 238 -8.34 13.00 17.28
N SER A 239 -7.17 13.36 17.82
CA SER A 239 -5.91 13.37 17.08
C SER A 239 -4.76 12.75 17.87
N MET A 240 -3.82 12.15 17.16
CA MET A 240 -2.55 11.64 17.70
C MET A 240 -1.39 12.31 16.97
N TYR A 241 -0.29 12.57 17.68
CA TYR A 241 0.85 13.31 17.14
C TYR A 241 2.10 12.45 17.20
N PHE A 242 2.91 12.48 16.15
CA PHE A 242 4.27 11.94 16.13
C PHE A 242 5.26 13.07 15.91
N LEU A 243 6.12 13.32 16.89
CA LEU A 243 7.01 14.49 16.88
C LEU A 243 8.19 14.25 15.92
N LEU A 244 8.32 15.11 14.90
CA LEU A 244 9.43 15.12 13.93
C LEU A 244 10.58 16.00 14.39
N SER A 245 10.28 17.13 15.02
CA SER A 245 11.25 18.08 15.58
C SER A 245 10.65 18.87 16.74
N GLY A 246 11.50 19.54 17.53
CA GLY A 246 11.09 20.31 18.70
C GLY A 246 10.82 19.45 19.93
N ARG A 247 10.51 20.09 21.05
CA ARG A 247 10.18 19.44 22.32
C ARG A 247 8.87 19.99 22.87
N VAL A 248 8.17 19.15 23.62
CA VAL A 248 6.93 19.49 24.31
C VAL A 248 7.03 19.17 25.79
N GLU A 249 6.28 19.91 26.59
CA GLU A 249 5.97 19.59 27.98
C GLU A 249 4.53 19.10 28.08
N ILE A 250 4.34 17.98 28.77
CA ILE A 250 3.02 17.49 29.16
C ILE A 250 2.71 18.08 30.54
N ARG A 251 1.69 18.92 30.62
CA ARG A 251 1.35 19.69 31.82
C ARG A 251 -0.04 19.34 32.31
N ARG A 252 -0.19 18.96 33.57
CA ARG A 252 -1.50 18.71 34.18
C ARG A 252 -1.94 19.93 34.97
N GLU A 253 -3.16 20.38 34.69
CA GLU A 253 -3.84 21.43 35.44
C GLU A 253 -4.73 20.79 36.51
N ALA A 254 -4.58 21.22 37.76
CA ALA A 254 -5.42 20.83 38.89
C ALA A 254 -6.66 21.72 39.00
N ASP A 255 -7.65 21.28 39.79
CA ASP A 255 -8.93 22.00 39.97
C ASP A 255 -8.78 23.43 40.54
N ASP A 256 -7.64 23.73 41.19
CA ASP A 256 -7.29 25.05 41.72
C ASP A 256 -6.58 25.96 40.70
N GLY A 257 -6.41 25.50 39.46
CA GLY A 257 -5.68 26.20 38.39
C GLY A 257 -4.16 26.02 38.45
N GLY A 258 -3.64 25.21 39.38
CA GLY A 258 -2.22 24.88 39.45
C GLY A 258 -1.78 24.01 38.28
N VAL A 259 -0.78 24.46 37.52
CA VAL A 259 -0.24 23.72 36.36
C VAL A 259 1.13 23.12 36.71
N HIS A 260 1.25 21.79 36.56
CA HIS A 260 2.48 21.06 36.85
C HIS A 260 2.96 20.29 35.61
N VAL A 261 4.24 20.40 35.29
CA VAL A 261 4.88 19.57 34.26
C VAL A 261 4.99 18.14 34.80
N ILE A 262 4.32 17.20 34.15
CA ILE A 262 4.33 15.79 34.53
C ILE A 262 5.28 14.95 33.67
N ASP A 263 5.55 15.40 32.44
CA ASP A 263 6.43 14.69 31.52
C ASP A 263 6.94 15.64 30.41
N ARG A 264 7.94 15.18 29.63
CA ARG A 264 8.49 15.88 28.47
C ARG A 264 8.64 14.89 27.32
N SER A 265 8.43 15.36 26.10
CA SER A 265 8.62 14.51 24.92
C SER A 265 9.32 15.26 23.79
N GLY A 266 9.92 14.50 22.88
CA GLY A 266 10.71 15.03 21.77
C GLY A 266 10.69 14.15 20.53
N PRO A 267 11.62 14.38 19.59
CA PRO A 267 11.57 13.75 18.27
C PRO A 267 11.61 12.23 18.33
N GLY A 268 10.74 11.60 17.54
CA GLY A 268 10.55 10.15 17.49
C GLY A 268 9.54 9.60 18.48
N GLU A 269 8.89 10.43 19.28
CA GLU A 269 7.90 10.00 20.29
C GLU A 269 6.48 10.37 19.85
N PHE A 270 5.52 9.54 20.27
CA PHE A 270 4.10 9.81 20.10
C PHE A 270 3.54 10.61 21.27
N ILE A 271 2.50 11.39 20.99
CA ILE A 271 1.74 12.16 21.98
C ILE A 271 0.25 12.06 21.68
N GLY A 272 -0.56 12.04 22.75
CA GLY A 272 -2.02 12.01 22.67
C GLY A 272 -2.59 10.61 22.46
N GLU A 273 -1.74 9.59 22.45
CA GLU A 273 -2.08 8.18 22.25
C GLU A 273 -2.99 7.63 23.34
N VAL A 274 -2.79 8.02 24.61
CA VAL A 274 -3.59 7.50 25.73
C VAL A 274 -5.06 7.81 25.54
N GLY A 275 -5.38 9.06 25.22
CA GLY A 275 -6.77 9.50 25.05
C GLY A 275 -7.48 8.79 23.89
N ILE A 276 -6.74 8.50 22.80
CA ILE A 276 -7.23 7.73 21.65
C ILE A 276 -7.49 6.28 22.06
N ALA A 277 -6.50 5.61 22.69
CA ALA A 277 -6.61 4.20 23.08
C ALA A 277 -7.72 3.97 24.13
N THR A 278 -7.92 4.91 25.07
CA THR A 278 -8.92 4.74 26.15
C THR A 278 -10.29 5.36 25.84
N GLY A 279 -10.41 6.13 24.76
CA GLY A 279 -11.61 6.92 24.44
C GLY A 279 -11.97 7.97 25.49
N GLN A 280 -10.99 8.46 26.26
CA GLN A 280 -11.19 9.46 27.30
C GLN A 280 -10.75 10.85 26.81
N PRO A 281 -11.29 11.95 27.38
CA PRO A 281 -10.77 13.28 27.14
C PRO A 281 -9.28 13.41 27.49
N ARG A 282 -8.63 14.43 26.96
CA ARG A 282 -7.20 14.68 27.22
C ARG A 282 -6.95 14.87 28.72
N ASN A 283 -5.99 14.15 29.27
CA ASN A 283 -5.68 14.13 30.71
C ASN A 283 -4.60 15.14 31.13
N ALA A 284 -4.08 15.91 30.17
CA ALA A 284 -3.05 16.93 30.34
C ALA A 284 -2.99 17.81 29.09
N HIS A 285 -2.50 19.04 29.26
CA HIS A 285 -2.05 19.92 28.20
C HIS A 285 -0.75 19.41 27.57
N VAL A 286 -0.55 19.68 26.29
CA VAL A 286 0.73 19.48 25.61
C VAL A 286 1.17 20.82 25.04
N VAL A 287 2.27 21.37 25.56
CA VAL A 287 2.74 22.71 25.22
C VAL A 287 4.10 22.63 24.53
N ALA A 288 4.23 23.30 23.39
CA ALA A 288 5.49 23.45 22.67
C ALA A 288 6.52 24.23 23.52
N VAL A 289 7.69 23.65 23.76
CA VAL A 289 8.82 24.30 24.45
C VAL A 289 9.76 24.97 23.45
N ASP A 290 9.95 24.32 22.30
CA ASP A 290 10.63 24.87 21.12
C ASP A 290 9.62 24.91 19.96
N ASP A 291 10.03 25.38 18.79
CA ASP A 291 9.22 25.19 17.57
C ASP A 291 9.11 23.70 17.23
N VAL A 292 7.88 23.18 17.16
CA VAL A 292 7.56 21.77 17.00
C VAL A 292 7.04 21.51 15.59
N THR A 293 7.46 20.40 14.99
CA THR A 293 6.84 19.86 13.77
C THR A 293 6.38 18.43 14.05
N SER A 294 5.16 18.07 13.68
CA SER A 294 4.60 16.73 13.90
C SER A 294 3.93 16.16 12.65
N LEU A 295 3.88 14.83 12.58
CA LEU A 295 2.81 14.16 11.82
C LEU A 295 1.60 14.08 12.75
N THR A 296 0.49 14.67 12.32
CA THR A 296 -0.78 14.64 13.05
C THR A 296 -1.73 13.69 12.34
N PHE A 297 -2.13 12.64 13.04
CA PHE A 297 -3.10 11.66 12.59
C PHE A 297 -4.47 12.06 13.10
N MET A 298 -5.40 12.27 12.18
CA MET A 298 -6.77 12.64 12.47
C MET A 298 -7.72 11.67 11.79
N ARG A 299 -8.90 11.47 12.36
CA ARG A 299 -9.99 10.80 11.66
C ARG A 299 -10.43 11.67 10.49
N ASP A 300 -10.55 11.09 9.29
CA ASP A 300 -11.22 11.75 8.17
C ASP A 300 -12.72 11.85 8.49
N GLU A 301 -13.14 12.95 9.14
CA GLU A 301 -14.55 13.29 9.32
C GLU A 301 -15.11 13.82 7.99
N ALA A 302 -15.25 12.92 7.02
CA ALA A 302 -16.18 13.14 5.94
C ALA A 302 -17.60 13.16 6.53
N VAL A 303 -18.17 14.37 6.62
CA VAL A 303 -19.56 14.77 6.91
C VAL A 303 -19.74 15.52 8.25
N VAL A 304 -19.77 16.85 8.17
CA VAL A 304 -20.51 17.69 9.14
C VAL A 304 -21.97 17.71 8.69
N VAL A 305 -22.83 16.99 9.42
CA VAL A 305 -24.29 17.15 9.31
C VAL A 305 -24.67 18.35 10.18
N ASP A 306 -25.19 19.42 9.58
CA ASP A 306 -25.70 20.53 10.37
C ASP A 306 -26.95 20.11 11.18
N ALA A 307 -27.34 20.90 12.18
CA ALA A 307 -28.52 20.64 13.01
C ALA A 307 -29.87 20.61 12.24
N ARG A 308 -29.84 20.78 10.91
CA ARG A 308 -30.99 20.71 10.00
C ARG A 308 -30.90 19.52 9.03
N GLY A 309 -29.91 18.64 9.16
CA GLY A 309 -29.80 17.43 8.35
C GLY A 309 -29.22 17.66 6.95
N ASN A 310 -28.59 18.82 6.70
CA ASN A 310 -27.96 19.08 5.41
C ASN A 310 -26.47 18.70 5.45
N GLU A 311 -26.08 17.84 4.52
CA GLU A 311 -24.69 17.46 4.29
C GLU A 311 -23.91 18.64 3.70
N THR A 312 -22.90 19.14 4.42
CA THR A 312 -21.94 20.10 3.86
C THR A 312 -20.56 19.45 3.77
N ALA A 313 -20.05 19.34 2.54
CA ALA A 313 -18.72 18.81 2.29
C ALA A 313 -17.67 19.81 2.81
N SER A 314 -16.84 19.35 3.76
CA SER A 314 -15.61 20.05 4.15
C SER A 314 -14.69 20.16 2.94
N THR A 315 -14.23 21.37 2.65
CA THR A 315 -13.25 21.66 1.59
C THR A 315 -11.85 21.30 2.08
N ALA A 316 -11.61 20.00 2.32
CA ALA A 316 -10.27 19.47 2.36
C ALA A 316 -9.73 19.45 0.91
N THR A 317 -8.63 20.15 0.70
CA THR A 317 -7.97 20.36 -0.58
C THR A 317 -7.69 19.05 -1.32
N GLY A 318 -8.23 18.91 -2.53
CA GLY A 318 -7.51 18.25 -3.63
C GLY A 318 -7.87 16.83 -4.01
N LEU A 319 -8.86 16.17 -3.41
CA LEU A 319 -9.41 14.93 -3.98
C LEU A 319 -10.77 15.24 -4.60
N VAL A 320 -10.75 15.52 -5.91
CA VAL A 320 -11.97 15.50 -6.72
C VAL A 320 -12.61 14.12 -6.52
N PRO A 321 -13.86 14.02 -6.05
CA PRO A 321 -14.56 12.75 -6.06
C PRO A 321 -14.60 12.33 -7.52
N LEU A 322 -14.07 11.15 -7.86
CA LEU A 322 -14.27 10.50 -9.15
C LEU A 322 -15.79 10.24 -9.29
N LYS A 323 -16.53 11.27 -9.70
CA LYS A 323 -17.96 11.21 -9.98
C LYS A 323 -18.14 10.26 -11.15
N GLY A 324 -18.68 9.07 -10.86
CA GLY A 324 -19.14 8.13 -11.88
C GLY A 324 -18.50 6.74 -11.87
N GLN A 325 -17.69 6.36 -10.87
CA GLN A 325 -17.26 4.97 -10.77
C GLN A 325 -18.44 4.07 -10.39
N MET A 326 -18.79 3.14 -11.30
CA MET A 326 -19.43 1.88 -10.90
C MET A 326 -18.68 1.37 -9.67
N VAL A 327 -19.38 1.19 -8.55
CA VAL A 327 -18.85 0.43 -7.43
C VAL A 327 -18.69 -0.99 -7.96
N ALA A 328 -17.50 -1.29 -8.48
CA ALA A 328 -17.21 -2.61 -8.99
C ALA A 328 -17.22 -3.57 -7.80
N THR A 329 -18.17 -4.51 -7.80
CA THR A 329 -18.30 -5.47 -6.70
C THR A 329 -17.07 -6.35 -6.68
N VAL A 330 -16.28 -6.27 -5.61
CA VAL A 330 -15.21 -7.22 -5.30
C VAL A 330 -15.71 -8.64 -5.51
N SER A 331 -15.04 -9.41 -6.37
CA SER A 331 -15.45 -10.78 -6.65
C SER A 331 -14.53 -11.81 -5.99
N ALA A 332 -13.31 -11.42 -5.64
CA ALA A 332 -12.34 -12.26 -4.95
C ALA A 332 -11.67 -11.51 -3.80
N ARG A 333 -11.60 -12.17 -2.65
CA ARG A 333 -10.95 -11.70 -1.44
C ARG A 333 -9.98 -12.78 -1.00
N ILE A 334 -8.68 -12.52 -1.08
CA ILE A 334 -7.64 -13.50 -0.77
C ILE A 334 -7.04 -13.16 0.58
N ASP A 335 -7.21 -14.06 1.55
CA ASP A 335 -6.47 -13.98 2.80
C ASP A 335 -5.01 -14.35 2.55
N VAL A 336 -4.13 -13.38 2.79
CA VAL A 336 -2.68 -13.44 2.63
C VAL A 336 -1.98 -13.13 3.96
N SER A 337 -2.68 -13.22 5.09
CA SER A 337 -2.15 -12.87 6.42
C SER A 337 -0.87 -13.64 6.77
N ALA A 338 -0.75 -14.89 6.33
CA ALA A 338 0.47 -15.70 6.52
C ALA A 338 1.67 -15.24 5.65
N PHE A 339 1.41 -14.44 4.62
CA PHE A 339 2.39 -13.99 3.63
C PHE A 339 2.72 -12.49 3.73
N VAL A 340 2.12 -11.77 4.66
CA VAL A 340 2.40 -10.34 4.90
C VAL A 340 3.90 -10.08 5.11
N GLY A 341 4.60 -10.94 5.84
CA GLY A 341 6.06 -10.83 5.99
C GLY A 341 6.83 -10.90 4.66
N HIS A 342 6.37 -11.69 3.68
CA HIS A 342 6.98 -11.74 2.34
C HIS A 342 6.74 -10.43 1.60
N LYS A 343 5.49 -9.93 1.63
CA LYS A 343 5.11 -8.64 1.03
C LYS A 343 5.95 -7.49 1.59
N ILE A 344 6.09 -7.38 2.91
CA ILE A 344 6.85 -6.29 3.54
C ILE A 344 8.35 -6.36 3.21
N ARG A 345 8.95 -7.57 3.16
CA ARG A 345 10.35 -7.73 2.73
C ARG A 345 10.53 -7.40 1.25
N ALA A 346 9.58 -7.76 0.40
CA ALA A 346 9.57 -7.38 -1.01
C ALA A 346 9.43 -5.86 -1.19
N THR A 347 8.57 -5.21 -0.41
CA THR A 347 8.46 -3.74 -0.40
C THR A 347 9.79 -3.10 -0.01
N ALA A 348 10.47 -3.61 1.03
CA ALA A 348 11.77 -3.11 1.45
C ALA A 348 12.90 -3.39 0.43
N ALA A 349 12.73 -4.37 -0.48
CA ALA A 349 13.67 -4.64 -1.56
C ALA A 349 13.64 -3.52 -2.62
N HIS A 350 12.50 -2.85 -2.80
CA HIS A 350 12.33 -1.62 -3.58
C HIS A 350 12.91 -0.38 -2.88
N ARG A 351 14.16 -0.47 -2.43
CA ARG A 351 14.80 0.49 -1.53
C ARG A 351 14.84 1.93 -2.06
N SER A 352 14.99 2.11 -3.38
CA SER A 352 14.96 3.42 -4.02
C SER A 352 13.63 4.17 -3.79
N GLN A 353 12.56 3.43 -3.43
CA GLN A 353 11.20 3.93 -3.25
C GLN A 353 10.65 3.73 -1.84
N TYR A 354 11.03 2.64 -1.19
CA TYR A 354 10.58 2.26 0.14
C TYR A 354 11.80 1.92 1.00
N PRO A 355 12.55 2.94 1.48
CA PRO A 355 13.69 2.74 2.38
C PRO A 355 13.22 2.44 3.82
N ILE A 356 12.45 1.36 3.96
CA ILE A 356 11.79 0.97 5.19
C ILE A 356 12.54 -0.19 5.86
N ASP A 357 12.37 -0.31 7.17
CA ASP A 357 12.79 -1.50 7.91
C ASP A 357 11.61 -2.48 7.97
N PRO A 358 11.73 -3.74 7.50
CA PRO A 358 10.64 -4.71 7.56
C PRO A 358 10.07 -4.98 8.96
N GLN A 359 10.81 -4.65 10.02
CA GLN A 359 10.41 -4.83 11.41
C GLN A 359 9.92 -3.53 12.07
N MET A 360 9.68 -2.48 11.29
CA MET A 360 9.35 -1.15 11.82
C MET A 360 7.99 -1.05 12.52
N PHE A 361 7.04 -1.90 12.14
CA PHE A 361 5.70 -1.96 12.72
C PHE A 361 5.45 -3.34 13.34
N PRO A 362 4.58 -3.44 14.36
CA PRO A 362 4.11 -4.70 14.87
C PRO A 362 3.47 -5.56 13.77
N ASP A 363 3.71 -6.87 13.84
CA ASP A 363 3.13 -7.85 12.92
C ASP A 363 1.59 -7.81 12.92
N SER A 364 0.96 -7.50 14.07
CA SER A 364 -0.50 -7.34 14.17
C SER A 364 -1.03 -6.22 13.28
N ILE A 365 -0.41 -5.03 13.33
CA ILE A 365 -0.78 -3.87 12.51
C ILE A 365 -0.58 -4.19 11.03
N LEU A 366 0.58 -4.77 10.70
CA LEU A 366 0.90 -5.14 9.31
C LEU A 366 -0.09 -6.16 8.75
N ARG A 367 -0.53 -7.13 9.55
CA ARG A 367 -1.54 -8.12 9.12
C ARG A 367 -2.92 -7.51 8.95
N GLU A 368 -3.31 -6.55 9.76
CA GLU A 368 -4.60 -5.87 9.57
C GLU A 368 -4.60 -5.02 8.30
N MET A 369 -3.49 -4.32 8.04
CA MET A 369 -3.34 -3.48 6.84
C MET A 369 -3.21 -4.28 5.54
N PHE A 370 -2.44 -5.38 5.56
CA PHE A 370 -1.99 -6.06 4.34
C PHE A 370 -2.38 -7.55 4.28
N GLY A 371 -3.11 -8.06 5.27
CA GLY A 371 -3.47 -9.48 5.36
C GLY A 371 -4.57 -9.91 4.39
N VAL A 372 -5.18 -8.98 3.66
CA VAL A 372 -6.20 -9.27 2.66
C VAL A 372 -5.92 -8.48 1.39
N GLU A 373 -5.94 -9.17 0.25
CA GLU A 373 -5.87 -8.56 -1.07
C GLU A 373 -7.16 -8.83 -1.84
N TYR A 374 -7.63 -7.82 -2.57
CA TYR A 374 -8.94 -7.82 -3.21
C TYR A 374 -8.78 -7.73 -4.72
N PHE A 375 -9.63 -8.47 -5.42
CA PHE A 375 -9.62 -8.53 -6.87
C PHE A 375 -11.02 -8.52 -7.46
N ILE A 376 -11.12 -8.04 -8.70
CA ILE A 376 -12.29 -8.16 -9.55
C ILE A 376 -11.94 -9.15 -10.66
N GLN A 377 -12.66 -10.26 -10.70
CA GLN A 377 -12.56 -11.28 -11.72
C GLN A 377 -13.30 -10.80 -12.96
N VAL A 378 -12.53 -10.61 -14.03
CA VAL A 378 -13.04 -10.14 -15.33
C VAL A 378 -13.30 -11.30 -16.26
N LEU A 379 -12.44 -12.33 -16.23
CA LEU A 379 -12.57 -13.54 -17.03
C LEU A 379 -12.44 -14.82 -16.19
N PRO A 380 -13.24 -15.86 -16.50
CA PRO A 380 -14.48 -15.77 -17.27
C PRO A 380 -15.47 -14.82 -16.57
N LYS A 381 -16.37 -14.19 -17.34
CA LYS A 381 -17.43 -13.35 -16.74
C LYS A 381 -18.24 -14.22 -15.78
N ARG A 382 -18.35 -13.81 -14.52
CA ARG A 382 -19.18 -14.50 -13.53
C ARG A 382 -20.62 -14.52 -14.07
N ARG A 383 -21.15 -15.71 -14.37
CA ARG A 383 -22.60 -15.84 -14.61
C ARG A 383 -23.29 -15.53 -13.29
N LEU A 384 -24.11 -14.49 -13.29
CA LEU A 384 -25.08 -14.31 -12.22
C LEU A 384 -26.12 -15.39 -12.43
N ASP A 385 -26.30 -16.29 -11.45
CA ASP A 385 -27.45 -17.19 -11.46
C ASP A 385 -28.70 -16.32 -11.35
N THR A 386 -29.43 -16.21 -12.46
CA THR A 386 -30.70 -15.49 -12.53
C THR A 386 -31.88 -16.37 -12.09
N SER A 387 -31.59 -17.58 -11.65
CA SER A 387 -32.56 -18.56 -11.15
C SER A 387 -32.32 -18.76 -9.65
N LEU A 388 -33.36 -18.56 -8.84
CA LEU A 388 -33.35 -18.91 -7.40
C LEU A 388 -33.70 -20.39 -7.17
N LEU A 389 -34.13 -21.11 -8.21
CA LEU A 389 -34.68 -22.46 -8.15
C LEU A 389 -34.27 -23.20 -9.42
N ASP A 390 -33.13 -23.87 -9.41
CA ASP A 390 -32.81 -24.84 -10.44
C ASP A 390 -33.45 -26.19 -10.06
N TYR A 391 -34.20 -26.76 -11.01
CA TYR A 391 -35.02 -27.98 -10.88
C TYR A 391 -34.23 -29.26 -10.64
#